data_AF-A0A1Y4N8I7-F1
#
_entry.id   AF-A0A1Y4N8I7-F1
#
_cell.length_a   1.000
_cell.length_b   1.000
_cell.length_c   1.000
_cell.angle_alpha   90.00
_cell.angle_beta   90.00
_cell.angle_gamma   90.00
#
_symmetry.space_group_name_H-M   'P 1'
#
loop_
_entity.id
_entity.type
_entity.pdbx_description
1 polymer ?
#
loop_
_entity_poly.entity_id
_entity_poly.type
_entity_poly.pdbx_seq_one_letter_code
_entity_poly.pdbx_strand_id
1 'polypeptide(L)'
;MKEWFRKICLFFFPIVVIPFLSLYYDFFDKGVLGIIFSCVNESPWELMKPVFWACLFWWSLELLWGVKKFKIYVKAKVISLFFLCFFCCLSNTILLYCAEDFFWWLPTAFCVALSYIFYFISNIAVKNIEKTRGFGVCVIILALMVGAVFCFSLYPPHNFLFVDNFFNTYGIVT
;
A
#
# COMPACT_ATOMS: atom_id res chain seq x y z
N MET A 1 -10.58 16.50 -18.72
CA MET A 1 -10.91 15.06 -18.59
C MET A 1 -12.24 14.94 -17.85
N LYS A 2 -13.22 14.16 -18.34
CA LYS A 2 -14.56 14.09 -17.74
C LYS A 2 -14.51 13.35 -16.39
N GLU A 3 -15.26 13.82 -15.39
CA GLU A 3 -15.20 13.29 -14.01
C GLU A 3 -15.54 11.80 -13.89
N TRP A 4 -16.39 11.28 -14.78
CA TRP A 4 -16.73 9.86 -14.83
C TRP A 4 -15.54 8.98 -15.25
N PHE A 5 -14.70 9.45 -16.17
CA PHE A 5 -13.52 8.71 -16.62
C PHE A 5 -12.52 8.55 -15.47
N ARG A 6 -12.34 9.61 -14.67
CA ARG A 6 -11.51 9.55 -13.45
C ARG A 6 -12.01 8.48 -12.49
N LYS A 7 -13.33 8.39 -12.25
CA LYS A 7 -13.94 7.40 -11.35
C LYS A 7 -13.78 5.96 -11.85
N ILE A 8 -13.89 5.74 -13.17
CA ILE A 8 -13.69 4.42 -13.77
C ILE A 8 -12.24 3.97 -13.62
N CYS A 9 -11.28 4.81 -14.00
CA CYS A 9 -9.86 4.50 -13.80
C CYS A 9 -9.55 4.20 -12.33
N LEU A 10 -10.20 4.92 -11.42
CA LEU A 10 -10.08 4.70 -9.99
C LEU A 10 -10.56 3.34 -9.52
N PHE A 11 -11.69 2.91 -10.07
CA PHE A 11 -12.23 1.60 -9.74
C PHE A 11 -11.33 0.51 -10.29
N PHE A 12 -10.84 0.61 -11.53
CA PHE A 12 -10.03 -0.47 -12.07
C PHE A 12 -8.59 -0.50 -11.57
N PHE A 13 -8.02 0.64 -11.15
CA PHE A 13 -6.60 0.74 -10.85
C PHE A 13 -6.15 -0.18 -9.71
N PRO A 14 -6.73 -0.15 -8.49
CA PRO A 14 -6.30 -1.06 -7.42
C PRO A 14 -6.55 -2.54 -7.75
N ILE A 15 -7.68 -2.87 -8.40
CA ILE A 15 -8.02 -4.25 -8.81
C ILE A 15 -6.98 -4.85 -9.75
N VAL A 16 -6.39 -4.03 -10.63
CA VAL A 16 -5.39 -4.53 -11.60
C VAL A 16 -3.99 -4.42 -11.02
N VAL A 17 -3.64 -3.26 -10.47
CA VAL A 17 -2.26 -2.94 -10.08
C VAL A 17 -1.84 -3.67 -8.82
N ILE A 18 -2.72 -3.82 -7.82
CA ILE A 18 -2.34 -4.51 -6.58
C ILE A 18 -2.02 -5.98 -6.87
N PRO A 19 -2.89 -6.80 -7.50
CA PRO A 19 -2.55 -8.19 -7.82
C PRO A 19 -1.35 -8.31 -8.76
N PHE A 20 -1.23 -7.42 -9.76
CA PHE A 20 -0.07 -7.40 -10.65
C PHE A 20 1.23 -7.18 -9.87
N LEU A 21 1.27 -6.17 -8.99
CA LEU A 21 2.43 -5.90 -8.16
C LEU A 21 2.67 -7.04 -7.17
N SER A 22 1.64 -7.65 -6.57
CA SER A 22 1.81 -8.79 -5.65
C SER A 22 2.50 -9.99 -6.31
N LEU A 23 2.28 -10.22 -7.61
CA LEU A 23 2.86 -11.35 -8.35
C LEU A 23 4.12 -10.98 -9.16
N TYR A 24 4.49 -9.71 -9.18
CA TYR A 24 5.53 -9.20 -10.07
C TYR A 24 6.90 -9.84 -9.82
N TYR A 25 7.28 -10.10 -8.57
CA TYR A 25 8.57 -10.72 -8.23
C TYR A 25 8.72 -12.12 -8.82
N ASP A 26 7.65 -12.92 -8.74
CA ASP A 26 7.64 -14.30 -9.26
C ASP A 26 7.58 -14.34 -10.79
N PHE A 27 6.92 -13.36 -11.42
CA PHE A 27 6.83 -13.29 -12.88
C PHE A 27 8.08 -12.77 -13.58
N PHE A 28 8.95 -12.01 -12.90
CA PHE A 28 10.09 -11.32 -13.53
C PHE A 28 11.44 -11.66 -12.88
N ASP A 29 11.80 -12.95 -12.92
CA ASP A 29 13.12 -13.50 -12.56
C ASP A 29 13.67 -13.04 -11.20
N LYS A 30 12.80 -12.75 -10.23
CA LYS A 30 13.19 -12.30 -8.89
C LYS A 30 14.13 -11.08 -8.89
N GLY A 31 13.96 -10.18 -9.86
CA GLY A 31 14.82 -9.00 -10.04
C GLY A 31 14.64 -7.91 -8.97
N VAL A 32 15.55 -6.94 -8.94
CA VAL A 32 15.58 -5.83 -7.95
C VAL A 32 14.27 -5.03 -7.92
N LEU A 33 13.63 -4.81 -9.06
CA LEU A 33 12.34 -4.13 -9.13
C LEU A 33 11.24 -4.92 -8.43
N GLY A 34 11.28 -6.25 -8.50
CA GLY A 34 10.34 -7.08 -7.74
C GLY A 34 10.58 -7.00 -6.25
N ILE A 35 11.84 -6.97 -5.80
CA ILE A 35 12.16 -6.78 -4.38
C ILE A 35 11.53 -5.49 -3.82
N ILE A 36 11.56 -4.41 -4.60
CA ILE A 36 11.07 -3.09 -4.19
C ILE A 36 9.54 -3.01 -4.25
N PHE A 37 8.93 -3.45 -5.36
CA PHE A 37 7.52 -3.15 -5.65
C PHE A 37 6.55 -4.29 -5.34
N SER A 38 7.06 -5.51 -5.18
CA SER A 38 6.28 -6.73 -5.04
C SER A 38 6.42 -7.35 -3.66
N CYS A 39 5.68 -8.43 -3.42
CA CYS A 39 5.86 -9.32 -2.28
C CYS A 39 7.02 -10.29 -2.60
N VAL A 40 8.08 -10.31 -1.79
CA VAL A 40 9.15 -11.33 -1.93
C VAL A 40 8.89 -12.57 -1.08
N ASN A 41 7.93 -12.48 -0.16
CA ASN A 41 7.44 -13.56 0.69
C ASN A 41 5.99 -13.28 1.15
N GLU A 42 5.42 -14.15 1.97
CA GLU A 42 4.02 -14.06 2.42
C GLU A 42 3.82 -13.36 3.79
N SER A 43 4.82 -12.64 4.28
CA SER A 43 4.70 -11.89 5.54
C SER A 43 3.69 -10.74 5.42
N PRO A 44 3.04 -10.32 6.54
CA PRO A 44 2.10 -9.21 6.55
C PRO A 44 2.66 -7.91 5.93
N TRP A 45 3.94 -7.63 6.17
CA TRP A 45 4.64 -6.47 5.61
C TRP A 45 4.75 -6.56 4.08
N GLU A 46 5.20 -7.70 3.57
CA GLU A 46 5.41 -7.91 2.14
C GLU A 46 4.08 -7.81 1.37
N LEU A 47 3.01 -8.41 1.90
CA LEU A 47 1.66 -8.31 1.34
C LEU A 47 1.09 -6.88 1.34
N MET A 48 1.56 -6.00 2.22
CA MET A 48 1.15 -4.59 2.28
C MET A 48 1.86 -3.72 1.23
N LYS A 49 3.09 -4.04 0.83
CA LYS A 49 3.89 -3.21 -0.10
C LYS A 49 3.22 -2.94 -1.46
N PRO A 50 2.63 -3.94 -2.16
CA PRO A 50 1.90 -3.68 -3.41
C PRO A 50 0.81 -2.62 -3.25
N VAL A 51 0.10 -2.64 -2.11
CA VAL A 51 -0.97 -1.68 -1.78
C VAL A 51 -0.40 -0.29 -1.60
N PHE A 52 0.70 -0.18 -0.83
CA PHE A 52 1.39 1.08 -0.62
C PHE A 52 1.76 1.73 -1.96
N TRP A 53 2.42 0.97 -2.85
CA TRP A 53 2.84 1.47 -4.16
C TRP A 53 1.69 1.81 -5.08
N ALA A 54 0.68 0.93 -5.17
CA ALA A 54 -0.50 1.19 -5.98
C ALA A 54 -1.21 2.49 -5.56
N CYS A 55 -1.46 2.67 -4.26
CA CYS A 55 -2.09 3.88 -3.76
C CYS A 55 -1.21 5.12 -3.95
N LEU A 56 0.10 5.01 -3.72
CA LEU A 56 1.02 6.13 -3.90
C LEU A 56 1.10 6.57 -5.38
N PHE A 57 1.19 5.63 -6.32
CA PHE A 57 1.16 5.93 -7.75
C PHE A 57 -0.16 6.57 -8.15
N TRP A 58 -1.28 6.01 -7.71
CA TRP A 58 -2.60 6.54 -8.03
C TRP A 58 -2.78 7.99 -7.55
N TRP A 59 -2.46 8.26 -6.28
CA TRP A 59 -2.59 9.61 -5.73
C TRP A 59 -1.60 10.60 -6.33
N SER A 60 -0.45 10.12 -6.80
CA SER A 60 0.49 10.94 -7.58
C SER A 60 -0.08 11.29 -8.95
N LEU A 61 -0.76 10.35 -9.64
CA LEU A 61 -1.47 10.64 -10.89
C LEU A 61 -2.61 11.65 -10.70
N GLU A 62 -3.34 11.55 -9.59
CA GLU A 62 -4.38 12.53 -9.26
C GLU A 62 -3.83 13.96 -9.09
N LEU A 63 -2.62 14.11 -8.54
CA LEU A 63 -1.96 15.41 -8.43
C LEU A 63 -1.68 16.03 -9.81
N LEU A 64 -1.24 15.22 -10.78
CA LEU A 64 -0.98 15.67 -12.15
C LEU A 64 -2.26 16.17 -12.86
N TRP A 65 -3.44 15.77 -12.40
CA TRP A 65 -4.74 16.23 -12.93
C TRP A 65 -5.23 17.56 -12.36
N GLY A 66 -4.38 18.32 -11.66
CA GLY A 66 -4.66 19.72 -11.31
C GLY A 66 -5.39 19.91 -9.97
N VAL A 67 -4.86 19.30 -8.90
CA VAL A 67 -5.38 19.49 -7.54
C VAL A 67 -5.11 20.91 -7.04
N LYS A 68 -6.17 21.71 -6.87
CA LYS A 68 -6.07 23.13 -6.45
C LYS A 68 -5.50 23.34 -5.03
N LYS A 69 -5.71 22.39 -4.11
CA LYS A 69 -5.29 22.49 -2.69
C LYS A 69 -4.20 21.47 -2.35
N PHE A 70 -3.03 21.60 -2.97
CA PHE A 70 -1.92 20.64 -2.86
C PHE A 70 -1.58 20.21 -1.43
N LYS A 71 -1.29 21.16 -0.51
CA LYS A 71 -0.89 20.83 0.87
C LYS A 71 -1.94 20.04 1.64
N ILE A 72 -3.22 20.37 1.44
CA ILE A 72 -4.35 19.69 2.10
C ILE A 72 -4.52 18.30 1.51
N TYR A 73 -4.39 18.18 0.18
CA TYR A 73 -4.44 16.91 -0.53
C TYR A 73 -3.37 15.95 -0.03
N VAL A 74 -2.10 16.35 -0.06
CA VAL A 74 -0.98 15.52 0.41
C VAL A 74 -1.20 15.09 1.86
N LYS A 75 -1.62 16.02 2.74
CA LYS A 75 -1.88 15.71 4.16
C LYS A 75 -2.92 14.60 4.31
N ALA A 76 -4.07 14.73 3.64
CA ALA A 76 -5.13 13.75 3.72
C ALA A 76 -4.69 12.38 3.18
N LYS A 77 -3.99 12.37 2.04
CA LYS A 77 -3.54 11.15 1.38
C LYS A 77 -2.47 10.43 2.18
N VAL A 78 -1.48 11.14 2.72
CA VAL A 78 -0.44 10.52 3.56
C VAL A 78 -1.02 9.91 4.83
N ILE A 79 -1.92 10.62 5.52
CA ILE A 79 -2.58 10.08 6.73
C ILE A 79 -3.39 8.83 6.37
N SER A 80 -4.16 8.88 5.28
CA SER A 80 -4.89 7.72 4.79
C SER A 80 -3.96 6.57 4.37
N LEU A 81 -2.79 6.85 3.78
CA LEU A 81 -1.79 5.82 3.43
C LEU A 81 -1.29 5.11 4.68
N PHE A 82 -0.92 5.89 5.69
CA PHE A 82 -0.37 5.37 6.94
C PHE A 82 -1.34 4.40 7.61
N PHE A 83 -2.60 4.81 7.76
CA PHE A 83 -3.63 3.94 8.31
C PHE A 83 -3.96 2.77 7.39
N LEU A 84 -4.02 2.97 6.08
CA LEU A 84 -4.23 1.87 5.13
C LEU A 84 -3.16 0.78 5.31
N CYS A 85 -1.87 1.15 5.32
CA CYS A 85 -0.77 0.21 5.53
C CYS A 85 -0.90 -0.50 6.89
N PHE A 86 -1.22 0.24 7.96
CA PHE A 86 -1.45 -0.34 9.28
C PHE A 86 -2.59 -1.37 9.26
N PHE A 87 -3.74 -1.03 8.67
CA PHE A 87 -4.88 -1.94 8.59
C PHE A 87 -4.64 -3.13 7.68
N CYS A 88 -3.88 -2.98 6.59
CA CYS A 88 -3.45 -4.10 5.74
C CYS A 88 -2.54 -5.06 6.51
N CYS A 89 -1.52 -4.56 7.20
CA CYS A 89 -0.67 -5.41 8.04
C CYS A 89 -1.49 -6.11 9.13
N LEU A 90 -2.39 -5.39 9.80
CA LEU A 90 -3.27 -5.95 10.83
C LEU A 90 -4.20 -7.03 10.27
N SER A 91 -4.87 -6.76 9.15
CA SER A 91 -5.80 -7.71 8.53
C SER A 91 -5.07 -8.97 8.05
N ASN A 92 -3.89 -8.81 7.44
CA ASN A 92 -3.10 -9.94 6.99
C ASN A 92 -2.60 -10.77 8.17
N THR A 93 -2.17 -10.13 9.25
CA THR A 93 -1.79 -10.83 10.49
C THR A 93 -2.97 -11.62 11.05
N ILE A 94 -4.16 -11.01 11.17
CA ILE A 94 -5.36 -11.71 11.67
C ILE A 94 -5.75 -12.87 10.75
N LEU A 95 -5.76 -12.65 9.43
CA LEU A 95 -6.08 -13.70 8.45
C LEU A 95 -5.11 -14.88 8.55
N LEU A 96 -3.82 -14.61 8.74
CA LEU A 96 -2.81 -15.65 8.91
C LEU A 96 -3.04 -16.49 10.19
N TYR A 97 -3.51 -15.89 11.29
CA TYR A 97 -3.77 -16.62 12.53
C TYR A 97 -5.13 -17.31 12.58
N CYS A 98 -6.12 -16.85 11.80
CA CYS A 98 -7.49 -17.35 11.86
C CYS A 98 -7.87 -18.30 10.71
N ALA A 99 -7.15 -18.27 9.58
CA ALA A 99 -7.45 -19.14 8.45
C ALA A 99 -6.71 -20.48 8.59
N GLU A 100 -7.45 -21.57 8.76
CA GLU A 100 -6.89 -22.94 8.69
C GLU A 100 -6.39 -23.26 7.27
N ASP A 101 -7.10 -22.76 6.24
CA ASP A 101 -6.72 -22.83 4.82
C ASP A 101 -6.41 -21.43 4.29
N PHE A 102 -5.12 -21.11 4.16
CA PHE A 102 -4.68 -19.80 3.65
C PHE A 102 -4.75 -19.77 2.11
N PHE A 103 -5.79 -19.13 1.58
CA PHE A 103 -5.87 -18.86 0.14
C PHE A 103 -5.03 -17.65 -0.24
N TRP A 104 -4.04 -17.83 -1.11
CA TRP A 104 -3.11 -16.78 -1.58
C TRP A 104 -3.80 -15.50 -2.13
N TRP A 105 -5.00 -15.61 -2.68
CA TRP A 105 -5.75 -14.47 -3.24
C TRP A 105 -6.53 -13.67 -2.19
N LEU A 106 -6.81 -14.26 -1.02
CA LEU A 106 -7.67 -13.67 0.01
C LEU A 106 -7.05 -12.42 0.66
N PRO A 107 -5.77 -12.42 1.11
CA PRO A 107 -5.12 -11.21 1.63
C PRO A 107 -5.12 -10.07 0.62
N THR A 108 -4.86 -10.40 -0.65
CA THR A 108 -4.84 -9.44 -1.76
C THR A 108 -6.22 -8.82 -1.97
N ALA A 109 -7.29 -9.61 -1.93
CA ALA A 109 -8.66 -9.12 -2.05
C ALA A 109 -9.05 -8.17 -0.90
N PHE A 110 -8.68 -8.50 0.34
CA PHE A 110 -8.89 -7.61 1.49
C PHE A 110 -8.15 -6.29 1.35
N CYS A 111 -6.90 -6.35 0.90
CA CYS A 111 -6.09 -5.17 0.63
C CYS A 111 -6.71 -4.26 -0.44
N VAL A 112 -7.23 -4.84 -1.52
CA VAL A 112 -7.97 -4.10 -2.56
C VAL A 112 -9.20 -3.42 -1.96
N ALA A 113 -10.01 -4.12 -1.15
CA ALA A 113 -11.18 -3.55 -0.51
C ALA A 113 -10.84 -2.37 0.43
N LEU A 114 -9.81 -2.54 1.28
CA LEU A 114 -9.30 -1.48 2.16
C LEU A 114 -8.82 -0.26 1.38
N SER A 115 -8.15 -0.47 0.24
CA SER A 115 -7.67 0.64 -0.61
C SER A 115 -8.81 1.56 -1.07
N TYR A 116 -9.99 1.00 -1.41
CA TYR A 116 -11.17 1.81 -1.76
C TYR A 116 -11.71 2.58 -0.57
N ILE A 117 -11.84 1.92 0.59
CA ILE A 117 -12.34 2.56 1.82
C ILE A 117 -11.46 3.77 2.17
N PHE A 118 -10.14 3.58 2.22
CA PHE A 118 -9.20 4.65 2.51
C PHE A 118 -9.14 5.72 1.42
N TYR A 119 -9.36 5.35 0.17
CA TYR A 119 -9.54 6.32 -0.90
C TYR A 119 -10.75 7.25 -0.63
N PHE A 120 -11.92 6.69 -0.29
CA PHE A 120 -13.11 7.50 0.03
C PHE A 120 -12.88 8.38 1.26
N ILE A 121 -12.32 7.83 2.33
CA ILE A 121 -11.98 8.57 3.56
C ILE A 121 -11.04 9.74 3.23
N SER A 122 -10.00 9.49 2.44
CA SER A 122 -9.02 10.53 2.07
C SER A 122 -9.69 11.69 1.33
N ASN A 123 -10.63 11.42 0.44
CA ASN A 123 -11.33 12.47 -0.32
C ASN A 123 -12.30 13.27 0.53
N ILE A 124 -12.98 12.62 1.49
CA ILE A 124 -13.80 13.32 2.48
C ILE A 124 -12.90 14.22 3.32
N ALA A 125 -11.75 13.72 3.77
CA ALA A 125 -10.77 14.49 4.52
C ALA A 125 -10.25 15.71 3.74
N VAL A 126 -9.96 15.58 2.43
CA VAL A 126 -9.55 16.73 1.59
C VAL A 126 -10.59 17.85 1.57
N LYS A 127 -11.88 17.52 1.62
CA LYS A 127 -12.97 18.51 1.63
C LYS A 127 -13.12 19.20 3.00
N ASN A 128 -12.92 18.46 4.08
CA ASN A 128 -13.16 18.92 5.45
C ASN A 128 -11.93 19.56 6.12
N ILE A 129 -10.72 19.30 5.63
CA ILE A 129 -9.51 19.90 6.18
C ILE A 129 -9.41 21.36 5.71
N GLU A 130 -9.53 22.26 6.67
CA GLU A 130 -9.37 23.71 6.42
C GLU A 130 -7.93 24.18 6.66
N LYS A 131 -7.22 23.56 7.61
CA LYS A 131 -5.88 23.99 8.05
C LYS A 131 -4.76 23.24 7.35
N THR A 132 -3.78 24.00 6.87
CA THR A 132 -2.54 23.50 6.24
C THR A 132 -1.41 23.17 7.24
N ARG A 133 -1.60 23.50 8.54
CA ARG A 133 -0.64 23.15 9.61
C ARG A 133 -0.43 21.64 9.66
N GLY A 134 0.80 21.21 9.89
CA GLY A 134 1.19 19.80 9.94
C GLY A 134 1.62 19.18 8.60
N PHE A 135 1.58 19.95 7.49
CA PHE A 135 2.05 19.46 6.18
C PHE A 135 3.49 18.91 6.22
N GLY A 136 4.43 19.62 6.86
CA GLY A 136 5.82 19.16 6.97
C GLY A 136 5.97 17.82 7.69
N VAL A 137 5.16 17.58 8.73
CA VAL A 137 5.15 16.30 9.45
C VAL A 137 4.68 15.17 8.53
N CYS A 138 3.65 15.41 7.71
CA CYS A 138 3.20 14.41 6.74
C CYS A 138 4.26 14.11 5.67
N VAL A 139 5.03 15.11 5.22
CA VAL A 139 6.14 14.86 4.28
C VAL A 139 7.20 13.96 4.92
N ILE A 140 7.55 14.19 6.19
CA ILE A 140 8.49 13.36 6.92
C ILE A 140 7.94 11.94 7.09
N ILE A 141 6.66 11.78 7.48
CA ILE A 141 6.01 10.46 7.60
C ILE A 141 6.07 9.73 6.26
N LEU A 142 5.72 10.40 5.15
CA LEU A 142 5.77 9.78 3.83
C LEU A 142 7.19 9.32 3.48
N ALA A 143 8.20 10.17 3.71
CA ALA A 143 9.59 9.83 3.47
C ALA A 143 10.05 8.62 4.30
N LEU A 144 9.65 8.55 5.57
CA LEU A 144 9.91 7.41 6.44
C LEU A 144 9.21 6.14 5.93
N MET A 145 7.97 6.24 5.47
CA MET A 145 7.24 5.09 4.91
C MET A 145 7.93 4.56 3.64
N VAL A 146 8.31 5.43 2.69
CA VAL A 146 9.01 4.92 1.49
C VAL A 146 10.38 4.36 1.88
N GLY A 147 11.12 5.03 2.77
CA GLY A 147 12.40 4.52 3.28
C GLY A 147 12.26 3.14 3.94
N ALA A 148 11.22 2.93 4.74
CA ALA A 148 10.94 1.63 5.35
C ALA A 148 10.64 0.56 4.28
N VAL A 149 9.86 0.87 3.24
CA VAL A 149 9.56 -0.06 2.15
C VAL A 149 10.83 -0.46 1.38
N PHE A 150 11.76 0.46 1.14
CA PHE A 150 13.05 0.15 0.51
C PHE A 150 13.99 -0.66 1.41
N CYS A 151 14.04 -0.34 2.71
CA CYS A 151 15.02 -0.94 3.62
C CYS A 151 14.57 -2.30 4.15
N PHE A 152 13.31 -2.44 4.56
CA PHE A 152 12.89 -3.60 5.36
C PHE A 152 12.68 -4.87 4.54
N SER A 153 12.57 -4.79 3.22
CA SER A 153 12.61 -6.00 2.38
C SER A 153 14.03 -6.55 2.23
N LEU A 154 15.05 -5.70 2.32
CA LEU A 154 16.47 -6.10 2.27
C LEU A 154 17.01 -6.48 3.65
N TYR A 155 16.63 -5.72 4.66
CA TYR A 155 17.04 -5.89 6.05
C TYR A 155 15.80 -5.90 6.96
N PRO A 156 15.02 -6.99 6.93
CA PRO A 156 13.79 -7.12 7.70
C PRO A 156 14.06 -7.10 9.21
N PRO A 157 13.31 -6.32 9.99
CA PRO A 157 13.27 -6.48 11.44
C PRO A 157 12.76 -7.87 11.82
N HIS A 158 13.41 -8.53 12.78
CA HIS A 158 12.99 -9.85 13.24
C HIS A 158 11.79 -9.77 14.20
N ASN A 159 10.60 -9.55 13.65
CA ASN A 159 9.33 -9.58 14.37
C ASN A 159 8.20 -10.18 13.52
N PHE A 160 7.04 -10.41 14.14
CA PHE A 160 5.89 -11.09 13.51
C PHE A 160 5.35 -10.44 12.22
N LEU A 161 5.66 -9.17 11.94
CA LEU A 161 5.22 -8.51 10.71
C LEU A 161 6.06 -8.89 9.48
N PHE A 162 7.28 -9.37 9.69
CA PHE A 162 8.26 -9.65 8.63
C PHE A 162 8.60 -11.13 8.48
N VAL A 163 8.10 -11.98 9.38
CA VAL A 163 8.27 -13.42 9.29
C VAL A 163 7.36 -13.99 8.21
N ASP A 164 7.95 -14.76 7.30
CA ASP A 164 7.21 -15.61 6.39
C ASP A 164 6.69 -16.83 7.16
N ASN A 165 5.39 -17.02 7.21
CA ASN A 165 4.78 -18.09 8.00
C ASN A 165 4.90 -19.48 7.36
N PHE A 166 5.20 -19.58 6.05
CA PHE A 166 5.37 -20.88 5.40
C PHE A 166 6.75 -21.47 5.69
N PHE A 167 7.78 -20.65 5.59
CA PHE A 167 9.18 -21.08 5.75
C PHE A 167 9.79 -20.66 7.09
N ASN A 168 9.09 -19.87 7.90
CA ASN A 168 9.57 -19.26 9.15
C ASN A 168 10.90 -18.50 8.96
N THR A 169 11.04 -17.84 7.81
CA THR A 169 12.21 -17.06 7.41
C THR A 169 11.87 -15.57 7.29
N TYR A 170 12.87 -14.73 7.07
CA TYR A 170 12.70 -13.29 6.94
C TYR A 170 13.28 -12.79 5.62
N GLY A 171 12.61 -11.82 5.01
CA GLY A 171 13.12 -11.15 3.81
C GLY A 171 13.06 -12.04 2.56
N ILE A 172 14.08 -11.95 1.73
CA ILE A 172 14.13 -12.64 0.43
C ILE A 172 14.38 -14.13 0.66
N VAL A 173 13.36 -14.94 0.39
CA VAL A 173 13.45 -16.40 0.42
C VAL A 173 13.87 -16.88 -0.96
N THR A 174 15.11 -17.38 -1.08
CA THR A 174 15.67 -17.91 -2.33
C THR A 174 15.25 -19.34 -2.57
#